data_AF-A0A7X6PFM0-F1
#
_entry.id   AF-A0A7X6PFM0-F1
#
_cell.length_a   1.000
_cell.length_b   1.000
_cell.length_c   1.000
_cell.angle_alpha   90.00
_cell.angle_beta   90.00
_cell.angle_gamma   90.00
#
_symmetry.space_group_name_H-M   'P 1'
#
loop_
_entity.id
_entity.type
_entity.pdbx_description
1 polymer ?
#
loop_
_entity_poly.entity_id
_entity_poly.type
_entity_poly.pdbx_seq_one_letter_code
_entity_poly.pdbx_strand_id
1 'polypeptide(L)'
;EGSQIGNHSYNHKNLTTIGDEELYKQVQGTDDLIRIATGYTPTVMRPPYGSTTDDLNKKIQRPIIKWSIDTRDWESRNVEMIKNSILDNVKDGDIILMHDLYDSTAEASKIVIPELLNRGYQLVTIDELFEYRDGSLIAGEQYYNMYK
;
A
#
# COMPACT_ATOMS: atom_id res chain seq x y z
N GLU A 1 15.10 -3.09 -10.52
CA GLU A 1 14.13 -1.98 -10.36
C GLU A 1 13.96 -1.75 -8.86
N GLY A 2 14.00 -0.50 -8.38
CA GLY A 2 14.19 -0.14 -6.95
C GLY A 2 12.89 0.03 -6.14
N SER A 3 11.82 -0.69 -6.49
CA SER A 3 10.54 -0.61 -5.79
C SER A 3 10.56 -1.35 -4.45
N GLN A 4 9.74 -0.90 -3.50
CA GLN A 4 9.55 -1.58 -2.22
C GLN A 4 8.48 -2.66 -2.32
N ILE A 5 8.73 -3.81 -1.67
CA ILE A 5 7.76 -4.90 -1.53
C ILE A 5 7.12 -4.82 -0.14
N GLY A 6 5.78 -4.84 -0.09
CA GLY A 6 5.01 -4.95 1.15
C GLY A 6 4.24 -6.26 1.25
N ASN A 7 3.69 -6.56 2.42
CA ASN A 7 2.83 -7.75 2.63
C ASN A 7 1.35 -7.38 2.48
N HIS A 8 0.59 -8.12 1.68
CA HIS A 8 -0.86 -7.94 1.50
C HIS A 8 -1.69 -9.19 1.84
N SER A 9 -1.25 -9.97 2.83
CA SER A 9 -1.73 -11.32 3.17
C SER A 9 -1.48 -12.36 2.06
N TYR A 10 -1.81 -13.62 2.34
CA TYR A 10 -1.57 -14.72 1.40
C TYR A 10 -2.67 -14.84 0.33
N ASN A 11 -3.93 -14.83 0.75
CA ASN A 11 -5.07 -15.02 -0.17
C ASN A 11 -6.20 -14.01 0.05
N HIS A 12 -5.85 -12.82 0.53
CA HIS A 12 -6.74 -11.66 0.62
C HIS A 12 -7.97 -11.88 1.53
N LYS A 13 -7.85 -12.74 2.56
CA LYS A 13 -8.89 -12.90 3.58
C LYS A 13 -9.04 -11.62 4.41
N ASN A 14 -10.25 -11.36 4.88
CA ASN A 14 -10.44 -10.36 5.92
C ASN A 14 -9.80 -10.84 7.23
N LEU A 15 -8.71 -10.18 7.63
CA LEU A 15 -7.91 -10.61 8.78
C LEU A 15 -8.61 -10.38 10.12
N THR A 16 -9.66 -9.56 10.17
CA THR A 16 -10.43 -9.33 11.41
C THR A 16 -11.38 -10.48 11.74
N THR A 17 -11.57 -11.44 10.83
CA THR A 17 -12.55 -12.53 10.97
C THR A 17 -11.91 -13.91 11.15
N ILE A 18 -10.58 -13.98 11.27
CA ILE A 18 -9.82 -15.23 11.36
C ILE A 18 -9.13 -15.36 12.72
N GLY A 19 -8.81 -16.58 13.12
CA GLY A 19 -8.05 -16.86 14.35
C GLY A 19 -6.53 -16.71 14.17
N ASP A 20 -5.80 -16.70 15.29
CA ASP A 20 -4.37 -16.39 15.34
C ASP A 20 -3.49 -17.34 14.49
N GLU A 21 -3.82 -18.64 14.42
CA GLU A 21 -3.07 -19.59 13.58
C GLU A 21 -3.19 -19.26 12.09
N GLU A 22 -4.39 -18.90 11.64
CA GLU A 22 -4.61 -18.50 10.25
C GLU A 22 -3.98 -17.13 9.99
N LEU A 23 -4.05 -16.20 10.95
CA LEU A 23 -3.38 -14.90 10.85
C LEU A 23 -1.88 -15.06 10.63
N TYR A 24 -1.23 -15.98 11.36
CA TYR A 24 0.18 -16.30 11.15
C TYR A 24 0.47 -16.78 9.73
N LYS A 25 -0.35 -17.70 9.20
CA LYS A 25 -0.20 -18.20 7.82
C LYS A 25 -0.39 -17.08 6.78
N GLN A 26 -1.35 -16.19 7.01
CA GLN A 26 -1.64 -15.06 6.12
C GLN A 26 -0.51 -14.03 6.11
N VAL A 27 0.05 -13.70 7.27
CA VAL A 27 1.05 -12.65 7.41
C VAL A 27 2.46 -13.24 7.31
N GLN A 28 2.91 -13.98 8.31
CA GLN A 28 4.27 -14.52 8.39
C GLN A 28 4.58 -15.52 7.28
N GLY A 29 3.61 -16.38 6.93
CA GLY A 29 3.78 -17.30 5.80
C GLY A 29 4.04 -16.57 4.47
N THR A 30 3.36 -15.44 4.25
CA THR A 30 3.60 -14.58 3.08
C THR A 30 4.98 -13.93 3.12
N ASP A 31 5.43 -13.46 4.29
CA ASP A 31 6.78 -12.89 4.42
C ASP A 31 7.87 -13.91 4.11
N ASP A 32 7.70 -15.15 4.57
CA ASP A 32 8.64 -16.23 4.30
C ASP A 32 8.69 -16.55 2.81
N LEU A 33 7.54 -16.60 2.13
CA LEU A 33 7.48 -16.80 0.68
C LEU A 33 8.14 -15.64 -0.09
N ILE A 34 7.88 -14.38 0.31
CA ILE A 34 8.52 -13.22 -0.30
C ILE A 34 10.05 -13.27 -0.10
N ARG A 35 10.51 -13.61 1.10
CA ARG A 35 11.93 -13.76 1.42
C ARG A 35 12.59 -14.88 0.62
N ILE A 36 11.92 -16.02 0.46
CA ILE A 36 12.43 -17.12 -0.37
C ILE A 36 12.56 -16.67 -1.84
N ALA A 37 11.57 -15.93 -2.35
CA ALA A 37 11.55 -15.52 -3.75
C ALA A 37 12.53 -14.38 -4.08
N THR A 38 12.76 -13.47 -3.13
CA THR A 38 13.44 -12.19 -3.40
C THR A 38 14.66 -11.91 -2.53
N GLY A 39 14.85 -12.67 -1.44
CA GLY A 39 15.85 -12.39 -0.40
C GLY A 39 15.46 -11.25 0.55
N TYR A 40 14.32 -10.59 0.32
CA TYR A 40 13.84 -9.44 1.09
C TYR A 40 12.69 -9.83 2.02
N THR A 41 12.67 -9.27 3.23
CA THR A 41 11.55 -9.42 4.18
C THR A 41 10.72 -8.14 4.20
N PRO A 42 9.40 -8.22 3.94
CA PRO A 42 8.52 -7.05 4.04
C PRO A 42 8.59 -6.38 5.41
N THR A 43 8.89 -5.08 5.39
CA THR A 43 8.93 -4.20 6.56
C THR A 43 7.56 -3.63 6.90
N VAL A 44 6.66 -3.56 5.92
CA VAL A 44 5.32 -2.98 6.04
C VAL A 44 4.24 -3.96 5.58
N MET A 45 3.01 -3.74 6.06
CA MET A 45 1.87 -4.57 5.71
C MET A 45 0.62 -3.72 5.43
N ARG A 46 -0.15 -4.10 4.42
CA ARG A 46 -1.48 -3.55 4.15
C ARG A 46 -2.52 -4.65 4.35
N PRO A 47 -3.48 -4.51 5.28
CA PRO A 47 -4.57 -5.47 5.41
C PRO A 47 -5.51 -5.42 4.20
N PRO A 48 -5.95 -6.58 3.68
CA PRO A 48 -7.05 -6.65 2.74
C PRO A 48 -8.23 -5.78 3.16
N TYR A 49 -8.83 -5.08 2.19
CA TYR A 49 -9.97 -4.17 2.40
C TYR A 49 -9.70 -3.00 3.36
N GLY A 50 -8.45 -2.78 3.80
CA GLY A 50 -8.13 -1.83 4.87
C GLY A 50 -8.71 -2.21 6.23
N SER A 51 -9.18 -3.45 6.40
CA SER A 51 -9.86 -3.90 7.62
C SER A 51 -8.87 -4.16 8.77
N THR A 52 -9.09 -3.50 9.90
CA THR A 52 -8.19 -3.50 11.06
C THR A 52 -8.97 -3.46 12.38
N THR A 53 -8.38 -4.02 13.43
CA THR A 53 -8.73 -3.75 14.84
C THR A 53 -7.44 -3.50 15.61
N ASP A 54 -7.52 -2.85 16.78
CA ASP A 54 -6.32 -2.57 17.58
C ASP A 54 -5.59 -3.85 18.01
N ASP A 55 -6.33 -4.91 18.32
CA ASP A 55 -5.78 -6.23 18.63
C ASP A 55 -5.06 -6.84 17.43
N LEU A 56 -5.69 -6.79 16.25
CA LEU A 56 -5.10 -7.29 15.01
C LEU A 56 -3.80 -6.54 14.67
N ASN A 57 -3.80 -5.21 14.76
CA ASN A 57 -2.62 -4.41 14.43
C ASN A 57 -1.43 -4.77 15.31
N LYS A 58 -1.65 -4.97 16.62
CA LYS A 58 -0.61 -5.43 17.56
C LYS A 58 -0.08 -6.82 17.20
N LYS A 59 -0.94 -7.73 16.74
CA LYS A 59 -0.57 -9.09 16.33
C LYS A 59 0.22 -9.14 15.02
N ILE A 60 -0.04 -8.22 14.08
CA ILE A 60 0.67 -8.15 12.79
C ILE A 60 2.15 -7.78 12.99
N GLN A 61 2.48 -7.05 14.07
CA GLN A 61 3.84 -6.63 14.42
C GLN A 61 4.58 -5.90 13.29
N ARG A 62 3.83 -5.18 12.44
CA ARG A 62 4.35 -4.31 11.38
C ARG A 62 3.57 -3.00 11.32
N PRO A 63 4.18 -1.94 10.79
CA PRO A 63 3.47 -0.73 10.39
C PRO A 63 2.37 -1.07 9.38
N ILE A 64 1.18 -0.53 9.61
CA ILE A 64 0.00 -0.76 8.79
C ILE A 64 -0.17 0.39 7.80
N ILE A 65 0.00 0.10 6.51
CA ILE A 65 -0.04 1.10 5.45
C ILE A 65 -1.40 1.06 4.75
N LYS A 66 -2.16 2.13 4.92
CA LYS A 66 -3.42 2.41 4.22
C LYS A 66 -3.16 3.43 3.10
N TRP A 67 -4.12 4.28 2.81
CA TRP A 67 -4.06 5.23 1.70
C TRP A 67 -4.93 6.45 1.99
N SER A 68 -4.57 7.59 1.40
CA SER A 68 -5.35 8.83 1.45
C SER A 68 -6.20 9.02 0.20
N ILE A 69 -5.77 8.43 -0.92
CA ILE A 69 -6.51 8.44 -2.19
C ILE A 69 -6.84 7.01 -2.59
N ASP A 70 -8.12 6.69 -2.68
CA ASP A 70 -8.62 5.48 -3.32
C ASP A 70 -9.01 5.80 -4.76
N THR A 71 -8.32 5.21 -5.72
CA THR A 71 -8.61 5.45 -7.14
C THR A 71 -9.90 4.78 -7.62
N ARG A 72 -10.43 3.83 -6.83
CA ARG A 72 -11.54 2.95 -7.20
C ARG A 72 -11.33 2.28 -8.56
N ASP A 73 -10.07 2.02 -8.91
CA ASP A 73 -9.70 1.29 -10.12
C ASP A 73 -10.31 -0.13 -10.12
N TRP A 74 -10.35 -0.74 -8.94
CA TRP A 74 -11.00 -2.01 -8.59
C TRP A 74 -12.50 -2.07 -8.90
N GLU A 75 -13.17 -0.92 -9.04
CA GLU A 75 -14.61 -0.84 -9.35
C GLU A 75 -14.84 -0.31 -10.77
N SER A 76 -14.24 0.84 -11.11
CA SER A 76 -14.57 1.58 -12.34
C SER A 76 -14.00 0.96 -13.61
N ARG A 77 -12.81 0.34 -13.54
CA ARG A 77 -12.04 -0.15 -14.70
C ARG A 77 -11.83 0.90 -15.80
N ASN A 78 -11.88 2.19 -15.46
CA ASN A 78 -11.91 3.27 -16.44
C ASN A 78 -10.67 4.17 -16.28
N VAL A 79 -9.85 4.23 -17.32
CA VAL A 79 -8.57 4.99 -17.32
C VAL A 79 -8.77 6.44 -16.92
N GLU A 80 -9.81 7.10 -17.43
CA GLU A 80 -10.07 8.51 -17.18
C GLU A 80 -10.51 8.76 -15.73
N MET A 81 -11.37 7.88 -15.19
CA MET A 81 -11.79 7.96 -13.78
C MET A 81 -10.61 7.74 -12.83
N ILE A 82 -9.75 6.75 -13.11
CA ILE A 82 -8.55 6.48 -12.31
C ILE A 82 -7.62 7.69 -12.35
N LYS A 83 -7.33 8.21 -13.56
CA LYS A 83 -6.47 9.38 -13.74
C LYS A 83 -6.99 10.59 -12.96
N ASN A 84 -8.28 10.92 -13.09
CA ASN A 84 -8.87 12.10 -12.45
C ASN A 84 -8.94 11.95 -10.93
N SER A 85 -9.20 10.75 -10.42
CA SER A 85 -9.15 10.49 -8.97
C SER A 85 -7.79 10.84 -8.34
N ILE A 86 -6.71 10.70 -9.10
CA ILE A 86 -5.35 11.07 -8.68
C ILE A 86 -5.10 12.55 -8.93
N LEU A 87 -5.16 12.98 -10.19
CA LEU A 87 -4.66 14.29 -10.60
C LEU A 87 -5.48 15.46 -10.05
N ASP A 88 -6.74 15.24 -9.69
CA ASP A 88 -7.60 16.28 -9.14
C ASP A 88 -7.47 16.40 -7.61
N ASN A 89 -6.91 15.40 -6.93
CA ASN A 89 -6.92 15.30 -5.47
C ASN A 89 -5.52 15.23 -4.84
N VAL A 90 -4.50 14.83 -5.61
CA VAL A 90 -3.15 14.60 -5.09
C VAL A 90 -2.55 15.86 -4.47
N LYS A 91 -1.98 15.68 -3.29
CA LYS A 91 -1.17 16.65 -2.57
C LYS A 91 0.05 15.99 -1.96
N ASP A 92 0.96 16.83 -1.50
CA ASP A 92 2.23 16.43 -0.91
C ASP A 92 2.04 15.51 0.32
N GLY A 93 2.64 14.33 0.29
CA GLY A 93 2.55 13.31 1.34
C GLY A 93 1.44 12.27 1.17
N ASP A 94 0.71 12.26 0.05
CA ASP A 94 -0.32 11.26 -0.21
C ASP A 94 0.22 9.84 -0.42
N ILE A 95 -0.60 8.85 -0.05
CA ILE A 95 -0.43 7.44 -0.42
C ILE A 95 -1.63 7.05 -1.30
N ILE A 96 -1.35 6.65 -2.53
CA ILE A 96 -2.37 6.33 -3.54
C ILE A 96 -2.60 4.81 -3.59
N LEU A 97 -3.85 4.37 -3.48
CA LEU A 97 -4.24 2.97 -3.69
C LEU A 97 -4.57 2.71 -5.17
N MET A 98 -3.86 1.75 -5.74
CA MET A 98 -4.10 1.18 -7.08
C MET A 98 -3.87 -0.35 -7.02
N HIS A 99 -4.34 -1.06 -8.04
CA HIS A 99 -4.24 -2.51 -8.17
C HIS A 99 -3.65 -2.88 -9.53
N ASP A 100 -2.52 -3.58 -9.52
CA ASP A 100 -1.78 -4.05 -10.70
C ASP A 100 -2.43 -5.25 -11.42
N LEU A 101 -3.74 -5.45 -11.22
CA LEU A 101 -4.51 -6.57 -11.77
C LEU A 101 -5.26 -6.22 -13.06
N TYR A 102 -5.23 -4.95 -13.48
CA TYR A 102 -6.13 -4.43 -14.51
C TYR A 102 -5.39 -3.57 -15.54
N ASP A 103 -5.64 -3.82 -16.83
CA ASP A 103 -5.04 -3.04 -17.92
C ASP A 103 -5.34 -1.54 -17.80
N SER A 104 -6.55 -1.19 -17.33
CA SER A 104 -6.92 0.22 -17.12
C SER A 104 -6.07 0.91 -16.05
N THR A 105 -5.61 0.18 -15.03
CA THR A 105 -4.66 0.70 -14.05
C THR A 105 -3.30 0.93 -14.70
N ALA A 106 -2.80 -0.03 -15.49
CA ALA A 106 -1.53 0.11 -16.20
C ALA A 106 -1.53 1.28 -17.19
N GLU A 107 -2.60 1.44 -17.97
CA GLU A 107 -2.74 2.56 -18.92
C GLU A 107 -2.88 3.90 -18.19
N ALA A 108 -3.62 3.96 -17.08
CA ALA A 108 -3.68 5.18 -16.26
C ALA A 108 -2.30 5.54 -15.70
N SER A 109 -1.53 4.58 -15.19
CA SER A 109 -0.17 4.79 -14.66
C SER A 109 0.78 5.41 -15.70
N LYS A 110 0.70 5.00 -16.97
CA LYS A 110 1.49 5.58 -18.07
C LYS A 110 1.21 7.08 -18.29
N ILE A 111 0.03 7.56 -17.87
CA ILE A 111 -0.37 8.96 -17.99
C ILE A 111 -0.07 9.73 -16.69
N VAL A 112 -0.45 9.19 -15.53
CA VAL A 112 -0.33 9.92 -14.26
C VAL A 112 1.11 10.07 -13.79
N ILE A 113 1.97 9.08 -14.03
CA ILE A 113 3.37 9.13 -13.56
C ILE A 113 4.11 10.31 -14.20
N PRO A 114 4.15 10.48 -15.54
CA PRO A 114 4.80 11.64 -16.16
C PRO A 114 4.19 12.98 -15.72
N GLU A 115 2.86 13.05 -15.54
CA GLU A 115 2.19 14.27 -15.14
C GLU A 115 2.52 14.66 -13.68
N LEU A 116 2.59 13.70 -12.76
CA LEU A 116 3.01 13.95 -11.38
C LEU A 116 4.45 14.45 -11.33
N LEU A 117 5.36 13.85 -12.10
CA LEU A 117 6.75 14.31 -12.21
C LEU A 117 6.82 15.74 -12.79
N ASN A 118 6.03 16.05 -13.81
CA ASN A 118 5.94 17.39 -14.40
C ASN A 118 5.41 18.44 -13.41
N ARG A 119 4.52 18.04 -12.50
CA ARG A 119 4.04 18.88 -11.38
C ARG A 119 5.05 19.02 -10.23
N GLY A 120 6.22 18.37 -10.33
CA GLY A 120 7.28 18.46 -9.33
C GLY A 120 7.16 17.48 -8.17
N TYR A 121 6.28 16.48 -8.25
CA TYR A 121 6.23 15.42 -7.25
C TYR A 121 7.42 14.47 -7.41
N GLN A 122 7.87 13.93 -6.28
CA GLN A 122 8.77 12.79 -6.24
C GLN A 122 7.94 11.54 -5.94
N LEU A 123 8.04 10.52 -6.80
CA LEU A 123 7.41 9.23 -6.57
C LEU A 123 8.39 8.36 -5.79
N VAL A 124 8.03 8.05 -4.54
CA VAL A 124 8.90 7.42 -3.56
C VAL A 124 8.26 6.15 -3.01
N THR A 125 9.08 5.28 -2.44
CA THR A 125 8.62 4.14 -1.64
C THR A 125 7.97 4.60 -0.33
N ILE A 126 7.33 3.70 0.40
CA ILE A 126 6.78 4.04 1.73
C ILE A 126 7.92 4.34 2.70
N ASP A 127 9.01 3.58 2.66
CA ASP A 127 10.15 3.83 3.55
C ASP A 127 10.77 5.21 3.29
N GLU A 128 10.99 5.57 2.03
CA GLU A 128 11.49 6.91 1.64
C GLU A 128 10.50 8.03 1.99
N LEU A 129 9.18 7.82 1.84
CA LEU A 129 8.17 8.80 2.21
C LEU A 129 8.29 9.18 3.70
N PHE A 130 8.50 8.19 4.57
CA PHE A 130 8.66 8.41 6.00
C PHE A 130 10.04 8.99 6.33
N GLU A 131 11.10 8.50 5.68
CA GLU A 131 12.45 9.03 5.83
C GLU A 131 12.54 10.53 5.50
N TYR A 132 12.01 10.95 4.34
CA TYR A 132 12.03 12.35 3.90
C TYR A 132 11.17 13.30 4.75
N ARG A 133 10.37 12.76 5.68
CA ARG A 133 9.46 13.51 6.54
C ARG A 133 9.85 13.43 8.01
N ASP A 134 11.05 12.93 8.31
CA ASP A 134 11.52 12.67 9.67
C ASP A 134 10.52 11.81 10.48
N GLY A 135 9.79 10.94 9.78
CA GLY A 135 8.80 10.04 10.34
C GLY A 135 9.41 8.70 10.74
N SER A 136 8.73 7.99 11.64
CA SER A 136 9.07 6.61 11.99
C SER A 136 7.88 5.70 11.76
N LEU A 137 8.13 4.58 11.11
CA LEU A 137 7.18 3.50 10.91
C LEU A 137 7.19 2.59 12.15
N ILE A 138 6.10 2.64 12.92
CA ILE A 138 5.97 1.92 14.20
C ILE A 138 5.05 0.72 13.99
N ALA A 139 5.46 -0.43 14.52
CA ALA A 139 4.66 -1.65 14.46
C ALA A 139 3.32 -1.49 15.18
N GLY A 140 2.23 -1.89 14.53
CA GLY A 140 0.87 -1.78 15.07
C GLY A 140 0.19 -0.42 14.87
N GLU A 141 0.93 0.60 14.41
CA GLU A 141 0.36 1.89 14.05
C GLU A 141 -0.14 1.91 12.61
N GLN A 142 -1.12 2.77 12.34
CA GLN A 142 -1.76 2.91 11.03
C GLN A 142 -1.40 4.23 10.36
N TYR A 143 -1.06 4.16 9.08
CA TYR A 143 -0.63 5.31 8.29
C TYR A 143 -1.44 5.41 6.99
N TYR A 144 -2.05 6.57 6.76
CA TYR A 144 -2.86 6.84 5.56
C TYR A 144 -2.16 7.78 4.59
N ASN A 145 -1.23 8.58 5.10
CA ASN A 145 -0.47 9.61 4.41
C ASN A 145 0.71 10.01 5.31
N MET A 146 1.51 10.96 4.85
CA MET A 146 2.50 11.68 5.63
C MET A 146 2.47 13.18 5.29
N TYR A 147 1.38 13.85 5.68
CA TYR A 147 1.24 15.30 5.53
C TYR A 147 2.15 16.07 6.51
N LYS A 148 2.50 17.31 6.15
CA LYS A 148 3.11 18.29 7.06
C LYS A 148 2.05 19.09 7.80
#